data_AF-A0A349DUG8-F1
#
_entry.id   AF-A0A349DUG8-F1
#
_cell.length_a   1.000
_cell.length_b   1.000
_cell.length_c   1.000
_cell.angle_alpha   90.00
_cell.angle_beta   90.00
_cell.angle_gamma   90.00
#
_symmetry.space_group_name_H-M   'P 1'
#
loop_
_entity.id
_entity.type
_entity.pdbx_description
1 polymer ?
#
loop_
_entity_poly.entity_id
_entity_poly.type
_entity_poly.pdbx_seq_one_letter_code
_entity_poly.pdbx_strand_id
1 'polypeptide(L)'
;MFKLKRTEHQAENTKQTNQPLITAGMWVFETKAPLVPMYISQILKYGMCEVIYGKSLPFRVYKKRVANLRPLKPEELHLVKNAIGREIEQAAKSA
;
A
#
# COMPACT_ATOMS: atom_id res chain seq x y z
N MET A 1 36.36 -2.97 -36.25
CA MET A 1 35.72 -1.65 -36.11
C MET A 1 34.21 -1.89 -36.02
N PHE A 2 33.66 -1.97 -34.81
CA PHE A 2 32.25 -2.35 -34.60
C PHE A 2 31.44 -1.11 -34.23
N LYS A 3 30.53 -0.71 -35.12
CA LYS A 3 29.43 0.22 -34.84
C LYS A 3 28.11 -0.54 -34.95
N LEU A 4 27.08 0.00 -34.28
CA LEU A 4 25.67 -0.42 -34.17
C LEU A 4 25.43 -1.29 -32.93
N LYS A 5 24.46 -1.01 -32.05
CA LYS A 5 23.31 -0.09 -32.07
C LYS A 5 22.98 0.24 -30.61
N ARG A 6 22.61 1.49 -30.35
CA ARG A 6 21.95 1.89 -29.10
C ARG A 6 20.65 1.09 -28.99
N THR A 7 20.52 0.30 -27.95
CA THR A 7 19.24 -0.34 -27.61
C THR A 7 18.47 0.67 -26.77
N GLU A 8 17.62 1.43 -27.45
CA GLU A 8 16.47 2.10 -26.85
C GLU A 8 15.58 0.99 -26.27
N HIS A 9 15.77 0.68 -25.00
CA HIS A 9 14.75 -0.04 -24.24
C HIS A 9 13.61 0.94 -23.95
N GLN A 10 12.81 1.18 -24.98
CA GLN A 10 11.37 1.30 -24.84
C GLN A 10 10.88 0.07 -24.07
N ALA A 11 10.76 0.20 -22.75
CA ALA A 11 9.76 -0.52 -22.01
C ALA A 11 8.58 0.44 -21.85
N GLU A 12 7.78 0.54 -22.91
CA GLU A 12 6.37 0.88 -22.77
C GLU A 12 5.78 -0.09 -21.74
N ASN A 13 5.71 0.35 -20.48
CA ASN A 13 4.95 -0.33 -19.44
C ASN A 13 3.47 -0.19 -19.79
N THR A 14 3.05 -1.08 -20.69
CA THR A 14 1.87 -1.93 -20.54
C THR A 14 0.85 -1.39 -19.53
N LYS A 15 -0.15 -0.69 -20.08
CA LYS A 15 -1.53 -0.64 -19.57
C LYS A 15 -1.63 -0.67 -18.03
N GLN A 16 -1.50 0.48 -17.38
CA GLN A 16 -2.09 0.73 -16.05
C GLN A 16 -3.62 0.73 -16.20
N THR A 17 -4.19 -0.47 -16.30
CA THR A 17 -5.63 -0.68 -16.20
C THR A 17 -6.04 -0.43 -14.74
N ASN A 18 -6.58 0.76 -14.47
CA ASN A 18 -7.45 1.10 -13.32
C ASN A 18 -7.05 0.51 -11.95
N GLN A 19 -5.78 0.55 -11.57
CA GLN A 19 -5.45 0.32 -10.16
C GLN A 19 -5.86 1.57 -9.37
N PRO A 20 -6.71 1.43 -8.34
CA PRO A 20 -7.09 2.58 -7.53
C PRO A 20 -5.83 3.18 -6.89
N LEU A 21 -5.69 4.50 -7.00
CA LEU A 21 -4.54 5.24 -6.49
C LEU A 21 -4.52 5.13 -4.96
N ILE A 22 -3.54 4.40 -4.41
CA ILE A 22 -3.33 4.28 -2.97
C ILE A 22 -2.59 5.52 -2.47
N THR A 23 -3.15 6.18 -1.47
CA THR A 23 -2.60 7.38 -0.83
C THR A 23 -2.40 7.17 0.68
N ALA A 24 -1.61 8.05 1.30
CA ALA A 24 -1.49 8.08 2.75
C ALA A 24 -2.86 8.37 3.39
N GLY A 25 -3.15 7.69 4.50
CA GLY A 25 -4.45 7.77 5.16
C GLY A 25 -5.49 6.77 4.68
N MET A 26 -5.16 5.94 3.69
CA MET A 26 -6.07 4.89 3.22
C MET A 26 -5.93 3.60 4.02
N TRP A 27 -7.05 2.89 4.18
CA TRP A 27 -7.06 1.50 4.62
C TRP A 27 -6.94 0.57 3.40
N VAL A 28 -6.06 -0.42 3.50
CA VAL A 28 -5.76 -1.37 2.43
C VAL A 28 -5.70 -2.82 2.90
N PHE A 29 -5.81 -3.74 1.95
CA PHE A 29 -5.49 -5.16 2.11
C PHE A 29 -4.33 -5.56 1.22
N GLU A 30 -3.60 -6.59 1.63
CA GLU A 30 -2.69 -7.31 0.73
C GLU A 30 -3.51 -8.15 -0.27
N THR A 31 -3.17 -8.06 -1.55
CA THR A 31 -3.91 -8.73 -2.62
C THR A 31 -3.74 -10.25 -2.62
N LYS A 32 -2.66 -10.76 -2.01
CA LYS A 32 -2.25 -12.17 -2.04
C LYS A 32 -2.28 -12.87 -0.68
N ALA A 33 -2.64 -12.17 0.38
CA ALA A 33 -2.54 -12.66 1.76
C ALA A 33 -3.84 -12.36 2.53
N PRO A 34 -4.06 -12.93 3.71
CA PRO A 34 -5.35 -12.85 4.38
C PRO A 34 -5.77 -11.40 4.67
N LEU A 35 -7.09 -11.19 4.67
CA LEU A 35 -7.86 -9.94 4.80
C LEU A 35 -7.63 -9.23 6.14
N VAL A 36 -6.40 -8.93 6.51
CA VAL A 36 -6.14 -8.09 7.67
C VAL A 36 -5.95 -6.64 7.22
N PRO A 37 -6.79 -5.70 7.68
CA PRO A 37 -6.70 -4.33 7.25
C PRO A 37 -5.40 -3.72 7.72
N MET A 38 -4.77 -2.94 6.85
CA MET A 38 -3.57 -2.17 7.15
C MET A 38 -3.84 -0.70 6.84
N TYR A 39 -3.27 0.19 7.64
CA TYR A 39 -3.37 1.63 7.41
C TYR A 39 -2.11 2.13 6.71
N ILE A 40 -2.23 2.91 5.63
CA ILE A 40 -1.10 3.54 4.97
C ILE A 40 -0.66 4.77 5.78
N SER A 41 0.49 4.71 6.45
CA SER A 41 1.06 5.88 7.14
C SER A 41 1.70 6.86 6.15
N GLN A 42 2.52 6.35 5.23
CA GLN A 42 3.28 7.18 4.31
C GLN A 42 3.46 6.52 2.93
N ILE A 43 3.44 7.33 1.87
CA ILE A 43 3.85 6.92 0.53
C ILE A 43 5.35 7.16 0.36
N LEU A 44 6.07 6.11 -0.05
CA LEU A 44 7.51 6.16 -0.30
C LEU A 44 7.80 6.21 -1.81
N LYS A 45 9.07 6.40 -2.16
CA LYS A 45 9.54 6.35 -3.55
C LYS A 45 9.44 4.92 -4.11
N TYR A 46 9.47 4.81 -5.45
CA TYR A 46 9.55 3.54 -6.18
C TYR A 46 8.37 2.57 -5.96
N GLY A 47 7.16 3.12 -5.76
CA GLY A 47 5.96 2.30 -5.60
C GLY A 47 5.94 1.49 -4.29
N MET A 48 6.56 2.04 -3.24
CA MET A 48 6.54 1.48 -1.89
C MET A 48 5.70 2.38 -0.97
N CYS A 49 5.19 1.82 0.12
CA CYS A 49 4.55 2.56 1.19
C CYS A 49 4.90 1.96 2.55
N GLU A 50 4.75 2.76 3.58
CA GLU A 50 4.75 2.31 4.97
C GLU A 50 3.31 2.05 5.40
N VAL A 51 3.11 0.88 5.99
CA VAL A 51 1.80 0.44 6.48
C VAL A 51 1.91 0.05 7.94
N ILE A 52 0.91 0.43 8.72
CA ILE A 52 0.79 0.01 10.12
C ILE A 52 -0.23 -1.12 10.20
N TYR A 53 0.22 -2.21 10.79
CA TYR A 53 -0.55 -3.42 11.03
C TYR A 53 -0.70 -3.62 12.53
N GLY A 54 -1.94 -3.73 12.99
CA GLY A 54 -2.26 -3.90 14.40
C GLY A 54 -3.29 -5.00 14.59
N LYS A 55 -2.82 -6.19 14.95
CA LYS A 55 -3.70 -7.21 15.56
C LYS A 55 -3.79 -7.03 17.09
N SER A 56 -2.77 -6.41 17.68
CA SER A 56 -2.64 -6.06 19.10
C SER A 56 -1.56 -4.99 19.26
N LEU A 57 -1.58 -4.24 20.36
CA LEU A 57 -0.48 -3.35 20.73
C LEU A 57 0.76 -4.17 21.19
N PRO A 58 2.00 -3.70 20.91
CA PRO A 58 2.33 -2.55 20.08
C PRO A 58 2.11 -2.84 18.59
N PHE A 59 1.65 -1.83 17.85
CA PHE A 59 1.48 -1.94 16.40
C PHE A 59 2.83 -2.11 15.69
N ARG A 60 2.80 -2.80 14.55
CA ARG A 60 4.01 -3.04 13.75
C ARG A 60 3.96 -2.23 12.45
N VAL A 61 5.08 -1.63 12.09
CA VAL A 61 5.25 -0.89 10.85
C VAL A 61 5.98 -1.76 9.82
N TYR A 62 5.45 -1.82 8.61
CA TYR A 62 5.99 -2.61 7.51
C TYR A 62 6.15 -1.77 6.25
N LYS A 63 7.18 -2.09 5.45
CA LYS A 63 7.33 -1.56 4.09
C LYS A 63 6.72 -2.53 3.09
N LYS A 64 5.80 -2.07 2.25
CA LYS A 64 5.08 -2.89 1.27
C LYS A 64 5.10 -2.25 -0.13
N ARG A 65 5.08 -3.08 -1.17
CA ARG A 65 4.88 -2.62 -2.56
C ARG A 65 3.42 -2.25 -2.78
N VAL A 66 3.16 -1.07 -3.33
CA VAL A 66 1.81 -0.57 -3.63
C VAL A 66 1.04 -1.52 -4.55
N ALA A 67 1.72 -2.13 -5.53
CA ALA A 67 1.11 -3.10 -6.46
C ALA A 67 0.57 -4.37 -5.77
N ASN A 68 1.02 -4.66 -4.54
CA ASN A 68 0.53 -5.80 -3.75
C ASN A 68 -0.63 -5.41 -2.83
N LEU A 69 -1.11 -4.16 -2.91
CA LEU A 69 -2.14 -3.63 -2.03
C LEU A 69 -3.36 -3.24 -2.83
N ARG A 70 -4.54 -3.31 -2.19
CA ARG A 70 -5.77 -2.73 -2.70
C ARG A 70 -6.48 -1.95 -1.60
N PRO A 71 -7.20 -0.87 -1.92
CA PRO A 71 -8.08 -0.21 -0.97
C PRO A 71 -9.12 -1.17 -0.40
N LEU A 72 -9.52 -0.91 0.84
CA LEU A 72 -10.73 -1.48 1.43
C LEU A 72 -11.94 -0.99 0.64
N LYS A 73 -12.86 -1.92 0.36
CA LYS A 73 -14.16 -1.62 -0.22
C LYS A 73 -15.10 -1.08 0.87
N PRO A 74 -16.18 -0.35 0.50
CA PRO A 74 -17.14 0.18 1.48
C PRO A 74 -17.70 -0.88 2.43
N GLU A 75 -18.00 -2.07 1.92
CA GLU A 75 -18.50 -3.20 2.69
C GLU A 75 -17.46 -3.77 3.67
N GLU A 76 -16.16 -3.51 3.48
CA GLU A 76 -15.07 -3.98 4.33
C GLU A 76 -14.69 -2.98 5.43
N LEU A 77 -15.16 -1.72 5.34
CA LEU A 77 -14.79 -0.66 6.30
C LEU A 77 -15.26 -0.96 7.73
N HIS A 78 -16.25 -1.82 7.93
CA HIS A 78 -16.68 -2.22 9.28
C HIS A 78 -15.55 -2.88 10.10
N LEU A 79 -14.55 -3.48 9.43
CA LEU A 79 -13.40 -4.13 10.08
C LEU A 79 -12.48 -3.13 10.81
N VAL A 80 -12.50 -1.87 10.42
CA VAL A 80 -11.62 -0.81 10.95
C VAL A 80 -12.37 0.30 11.70
N LYS A 81 -13.71 0.23 11.77
CA LYS A 81 -14.56 1.22 12.48
C LYS A 81 -14.59 1.07 14.01
N ASN A 82 -13.77 0.19 14.57
CA ASN A 82 -13.68 -0.10 16.00
C ASN A 82 -12.58 0.72 16.71
N ALA A 83 -12.49 0.59 18.04
CA ALA A 83 -11.51 1.33 18.85
C ALA A 83 -10.05 1.06 18.41
N ILE A 84 -9.71 -0.20 18.12
CA ILE A 84 -8.37 -0.60 17.69
C ILE A 84 -7.99 0.08 16.38
N GLY A 85 -8.89 0.12 15.40
CA GLY A 85 -8.66 0.80 14.12
C GLY A 85 -8.35 2.29 14.30
N ARG A 86 -9.07 2.97 15.22
CA ARG A 86 -8.83 4.38 15.55
C ARG A 86 -7.47 4.59 16.20
N GLU A 87 -7.06 3.69 17.10
CA GLU A 87 -5.73 3.75 17.72
C GLU A 87 -4.61 3.56 16.70
N ILE A 88 -4.77 2.63 15.74
CA ILE A 88 -3.82 2.43 14.64
C ILE A 88 -3.71 3.70 13.79
N GLU A 89 -4.85 4.28 13.41
CA GLU A 89 -4.90 5.51 12.62
C GLU A 89 -4.25 6.69 13.37
N GLN A 90 -4.51 6.83 14.67
CA GLN A 90 -3.88 7.85 15.51
C GLN A 90 -2.36 7.64 15.60
N ALA A 91 -1.91 6.41 15.89
CA ALA A 91 -0.49 6.08 15.95
C ALA A 91 0.23 6.38 14.62
N ALA A 92 -0.43 6.11 13.49
CA ALA A 92 0.10 6.39 12.16
C ALA A 92 0.19 7.88 11.83
N LYS A 93 -0.73 8.70 12.36
CA LYS A 93 -0.73 10.16 12.16
C LYS A 93 0.23 10.90 13.09
N SER A 94 0.59 10.28 14.23
CA SER A 94 1.50 10.85 15.22
C SER A 94 2.98 10.51 15.03
N ALA A 95 3.29 9.58 14.12
CA ALA A 95 4.65 9.16 13.75
C ALA A 95 5.20 9.99 12.59
#